data_AF-W1NHF4-F1
#
_entry.id   AF-W1NHF4-F1
#
_cell.length_a   1.000
_cell.length_b   1.000
_cell.length_c   1.000
_cell.angle_alpha   90.00
_cell.angle_beta   90.00
_cell.angle_gamma   90.00
#
_symmetry.space_group_name_H-M   'P 1'
#
loop_
_entity.id
_entity.type
_entity.pdbx_description
1 polymer ?
#
loop_
_entity_poly.entity_id
_entity_poly.type
_entity_poly.pdbx_seq_one_letter_code
_entity_poly.pdbx_strand_id
1 'polypeptide(L)'
;MTEDSEDDEIACMSTEDIIHNSRVLDREMRVFEDELQRTNLVLETFKGMIKVKQKKIKVHMHLPYLVAYIVEIMEMNMEDDAEEEGANVDLDSQRKRKCVVLKTSTRKTIFLPFVALVDPDKLKPGDLVGAMEVDEKPTEDYNDIGGLEKQIQEFAEAIVVPITHKERFQKLGVRPPKGVLLYGPPGTGKTLMARACAAQINATFLKLAGPQLVQKFIGDRANLVRDAFQLAKEKSPCIIFIDEIDAFETSLHCNGPMAE
;
A
#
# COMPACT_ATOMS: atom_id res chain seq x y z
N MET A 1 54.79 -27.64 -4.60
CA MET A 1 55.04 -28.71 -5.60
C MET A 1 54.47 -28.36 -6.98
N THR A 2 53.96 -27.14 -7.21
CA THR A 2 53.50 -26.67 -8.53
C THR A 2 54.41 -25.59 -9.14
N GLU A 3 55.36 -25.04 -8.37
CA GLU A 3 56.30 -24.02 -8.88
C GLU A 3 57.41 -24.67 -9.74
N ASP A 4 57.89 -25.88 -9.37
CA ASP A 4 58.94 -26.58 -10.12
C ASP A 4 58.52 -26.96 -11.57
N SER A 5 57.22 -27.11 -11.84
CA SER A 5 56.72 -27.44 -13.19
C SER A 5 56.65 -26.25 -14.13
N GLU A 6 56.47 -25.03 -13.60
CA GLU A 6 56.38 -23.82 -14.41
C GLU A 6 57.78 -23.38 -14.87
N ASP A 7 58.79 -23.54 -14.01
CA ASP A 7 60.19 -23.23 -14.34
C ASP A 7 60.77 -24.16 -15.43
N ASP A 8 60.40 -25.45 -15.42
CA ASP A 8 60.77 -26.42 -16.46
C ASP A 8 60.12 -26.10 -17.82
N GLU A 9 58.89 -25.60 -17.83
CA GLU A 9 58.17 -25.21 -19.04
C GLU A 9 58.76 -23.92 -19.64
N ILE A 10 59.15 -22.96 -18.79
CA ILE A 10 59.84 -21.72 -19.19
C ILE A 10 61.24 -22.01 -19.75
N ALA A 11 61.94 -23.01 -19.22
CA ALA A 11 63.27 -23.41 -19.71
C ALA A 11 63.24 -24.01 -21.13
N CYS A 12 62.11 -24.56 -21.58
CA CYS A 12 61.93 -25.13 -22.91
C CYS A 12 61.44 -24.12 -23.97
N MET A 13 61.03 -22.91 -23.58
CA MET A 13 60.48 -21.92 -24.49
C MET A 13 61.55 -20.96 -25.05
N SER A 14 61.35 -20.50 -26.29
CA SER A 14 62.22 -19.47 -26.85
C SER A 14 61.95 -18.12 -26.18
N THR A 15 62.98 -17.27 -26.10
CA THR A 15 62.84 -15.92 -25.51
C THR A 15 61.79 -15.08 -26.25
N GLU A 16 61.55 -15.33 -27.54
CA GLU A 16 60.53 -14.65 -28.33
C GLU A 16 59.11 -15.09 -27.95
N ASP A 17 58.91 -16.39 -27.67
CA ASP A 17 57.62 -16.93 -27.26
C ASP A 17 57.23 -16.45 -25.85
N ILE A 18 58.20 -16.34 -24.94
CA ILE A 18 57.98 -15.79 -23.59
C ILE A 18 57.53 -14.32 -23.67
N ILE A 19 58.18 -13.52 -24.53
CA ILE A 19 57.81 -12.11 -24.76
C ILE A 19 56.43 -12.01 -25.44
N HIS A 20 56.10 -12.93 -26.35
CA HIS A 20 54.79 -12.97 -26.99
C HIS A 20 53.68 -13.28 -25.98
N ASN A 21 53.86 -14.32 -25.15
CA ASN A 21 52.90 -14.73 -24.14
C ASN A 21 52.71 -13.66 -23.07
N SER A 22 53.78 -13.01 -22.61
CA SER A 22 53.68 -11.87 -21.69
C SER A 22 52.80 -10.74 -22.29
N ARG A 23 52.93 -10.44 -23.59
CA ARG A 23 52.08 -9.42 -24.26
C ARG A 23 50.64 -9.86 -24.49
N VAL A 24 50.37 -11.16 -24.57
CA VAL A 24 49.01 -11.70 -24.66
C VAL A 24 48.34 -11.62 -23.29
N LEU A 25 49.04 -12.05 -22.24
CA LEU A 25 48.57 -11.97 -20.85
C LEU A 25 48.33 -10.52 -20.41
N ASP A 26 49.19 -9.57 -20.79
CA ASP A 26 48.99 -8.13 -20.51
C ASP A 26 47.73 -7.57 -21.18
N ARG A 27 47.36 -8.11 -22.35
CA ARG A 27 46.12 -7.72 -23.06
C ARG A 27 44.90 -8.36 -22.40
N GLU A 28 44.99 -9.63 -22.04
CA GLU A 28 43.92 -10.33 -21.33
C GLU A 28 43.66 -9.72 -19.96
N MET A 29 44.71 -9.39 -19.19
CA MET A 29 44.57 -8.68 -17.91
C MET A 29 43.82 -7.35 -18.07
N ARG A 30 44.10 -6.57 -19.11
CA ARG A 30 43.36 -5.32 -19.37
C ARG A 30 41.90 -5.57 -19.71
N VAL A 31 41.61 -6.59 -20.52
CA VAL A 31 40.23 -6.95 -20.88
C VAL A 31 39.46 -7.39 -19.64
N PHE A 32 40.07 -8.22 -18.79
CA PHE A 32 39.47 -8.62 -17.52
C PHE A 32 39.26 -7.44 -16.58
N GLU A 33 40.20 -6.50 -16.50
CA GLU A 33 40.04 -5.30 -15.66
C GLU A 33 38.85 -4.45 -16.11
N ASP A 34 38.68 -4.24 -17.42
CA ASP A 34 37.54 -3.51 -18.00
C ASP A 34 36.20 -4.24 -17.75
N GLU A 35 36.17 -5.56 -17.88
CA GLU A 35 34.97 -6.36 -17.57
C GLU A 35 34.62 -6.31 -16.08
N LEU A 36 35.62 -6.34 -15.21
CA LEU A 36 35.45 -6.24 -13.76
C LEU A 36 34.92 -4.84 -13.37
N GLN A 37 35.40 -3.78 -14.02
CA GLN A 37 34.85 -2.44 -13.83
C GLN A 37 33.40 -2.34 -14.31
N ARG A 38 33.08 -2.90 -15.48
CA ARG A 38 31.72 -2.89 -16.03
C ARG A 38 30.73 -3.66 -15.15
N THR A 39 31.10 -4.85 -14.69
CA THR A 39 30.27 -5.67 -13.80
C THR A 39 30.07 -4.99 -12.44
N ASN A 40 31.10 -4.35 -11.89
CA ASN A 40 30.98 -3.56 -10.66
C ASN A 40 30.01 -2.40 -10.82
N LEU A 41 30.08 -1.64 -11.92
CA LEU A 41 29.13 -0.55 -12.17
C LEU A 41 27.69 -1.06 -12.22
N VAL A 42 27.44 -2.17 -12.91
CA VAL A 42 26.11 -2.81 -12.97
C VAL A 42 25.66 -3.24 -11.57
N LEU A 43 26.53 -3.86 -10.78
CA LEU A 43 26.21 -4.22 -9.39
C LEU A 43 25.86 -3.00 -8.53
N GLU A 44 26.56 -1.87 -8.69
CA GLU A 44 26.24 -0.63 -7.97
C GLU A 44 24.87 -0.08 -8.37
N THR A 45 24.51 -0.12 -9.65
CA THR A 45 23.18 0.31 -10.10
C THR A 45 22.07 -0.57 -9.51
N PHE A 46 22.25 -1.90 -9.50
CA PHE A 46 21.30 -2.82 -8.86
C PHE A 46 21.21 -2.61 -7.36
N LYS A 47 22.33 -2.42 -6.66
CA LYS A 47 22.34 -2.07 -5.23
C LYS A 47 21.61 -0.76 -4.97
N GLY A 48 21.77 0.24 -5.84
CA GLY A 48 21.02 1.49 -5.80
C GLY A 48 19.51 1.27 -5.92
N MET A 49 19.08 0.50 -6.91
CA MET A 49 17.66 0.15 -7.11
C MET A 49 17.07 -0.61 -5.91
N ILE A 50 17.81 -1.56 -5.33
CA ILE A 50 17.38 -2.28 -4.13
C ILE A 50 17.21 -1.32 -2.95
N LYS A 51 18.15 -0.40 -2.71
CA LYS A 51 18.03 0.60 -1.63
C LYS A 51 16.80 1.50 -1.81
N VAL A 52 16.50 1.92 -3.04
CA VAL A 52 15.30 2.73 -3.33
C VAL A 52 14.03 1.91 -3.07
N LYS A 53 13.97 0.66 -3.53
CA LYS A 53 12.81 -0.23 -3.29
C LYS A 53 12.64 -0.53 -1.80
N GLN A 54 13.71 -0.78 -1.06
CA GLN A 54 13.66 -0.99 0.39
C GLN A 54 13.13 0.26 1.14
N LYS A 55 13.54 1.47 0.74
CA LYS A 55 12.98 2.70 1.30
C LYS A 55 11.48 2.82 1.01
N LYS A 56 11.04 2.51 -0.22
CA LYS A 56 9.62 2.48 -0.57
C LYS A 56 8.86 1.48 0.29
N ILE A 57 9.34 0.25 0.44
CA ILE A 57 8.72 -0.77 1.30
C ILE A 57 8.64 -0.27 2.75
N LYS A 58 9.71 0.32 3.30
CA LYS A 58 9.75 0.84 4.66
C LYS A 58 8.71 1.94 4.90
N VAL A 59 8.48 2.80 3.91
CA VAL A 59 7.41 3.81 3.96
C VAL A 59 6.05 3.13 4.00
N HIS A 60 5.80 2.12 3.15
CA HIS A 60 4.49 1.47 3.11
C HIS A 60 4.23 0.58 4.33
N MET A 61 5.27 0.00 4.96
CA MET A 61 5.19 -0.81 6.19
C MET A 61 4.87 0.01 7.45
N HIS A 62 4.74 1.34 7.37
CA HIS A 62 4.28 2.12 8.51
C HIS A 62 2.83 1.76 8.87
N LEU A 63 2.54 1.78 10.17
CA LEU A 63 1.21 1.59 10.71
C LEU A 63 0.22 2.65 10.16
N PRO A 64 -1.09 2.35 10.08
CA PRO A 64 -1.75 1.13 10.53
C PRO A 64 -2.08 0.18 9.37
N TYR A 65 -1.82 -1.10 9.60
CA TYR A 65 -2.29 -2.19 8.74
C TYR A 65 -3.52 -2.83 9.38
N LEU A 66 -4.52 -3.11 8.57
CA LEU A 66 -5.69 -3.89 8.98
C LEU A 66 -5.26 -5.34 9.13
N VAL A 67 -5.51 -5.92 10.30
CA VAL A 67 -5.19 -7.33 10.53
C VAL A 67 -6.22 -8.20 9.80
N ALA A 68 -5.73 -9.18 9.04
CA ALA A 68 -6.53 -10.19 8.35
C ALA A 68 -6.02 -11.59 8.70
N TYR A 69 -6.90 -12.57 8.57
CA TYR A 69 -6.53 -13.98 8.64
C TYR A 69 -6.60 -14.61 7.26
N ILE A 70 -5.68 -15.51 6.98
CA ILE A 70 -5.72 -16.33 5.77
C ILE A 70 -6.82 -17.35 5.92
N VAL A 71 -7.80 -17.33 5.03
CA VAL A 71 -8.87 -18.32 4.95
C VAL A 71 -8.39 -19.52 4.16
N GLU A 72 -7.87 -19.26 2.97
CA GLU A 72 -7.49 -20.29 2.01
C GLU A 72 -6.39 -19.79 1.08
N ILE A 73 -5.54 -20.71 0.63
CA ILE A 73 -4.50 -20.47 -0.37
C ILE A 73 -4.84 -21.36 -1.56
N MET A 74 -5.04 -20.74 -2.72
CA MET A 74 -5.40 -21.42 -3.95
C MET A 74 -4.20 -21.41 -4.90
N GLU A 75 -3.90 -22.55 -5.52
CA GLU A 75 -2.96 -22.60 -6.66
C GLU A 75 -3.78 -22.50 -7.94
N MET A 76 -3.64 -21.40 -8.69
CA MET A 76 -4.17 -21.30 -10.04
C MET A 76 -3.13 -21.82 -11.03
N ASN A 77 -3.49 -22.88 -11.75
CA ASN A 77 -2.73 -23.36 -12.90
C ASN A 77 -3.26 -22.64 -14.14
N MET A 78 -2.40 -21.94 -14.87
CA MET A 78 -2.79 -21.22 -16.10
C MET A 78 -3.04 -22.16 -17.30
N GLU A 79 -3.24 -23.46 -17.09
CA GLU A 79 -3.57 -24.40 -18.17
C GLU A 79 -5.04 -24.28 -18.62
N ASP A 80 -5.94 -23.77 -17.78
CA ASP A 80 -7.38 -23.69 -18.08
C ASP A 80 -7.81 -22.39 -18.80
N ASP A 81 -6.94 -21.37 -18.90
CA ASP A 81 -7.21 -20.11 -19.65
C ASP A 81 -6.49 -20.07 -21.02
N ALA A 82 -5.82 -21.15 -21.41
CA ALA A 82 -4.94 -21.21 -22.58
C ALA A 82 -5.65 -21.50 -23.92
N GLU A 83 -6.98 -21.40 -24.00
CA GLU A 83 -7.68 -21.60 -25.28
C GLU A 83 -7.73 -20.35 -26.17
N GLU A 84 -7.37 -19.13 -25.71
CA GLU A 84 -7.59 -17.92 -26.53
C GLU A 84 -6.40 -17.01 -26.90
N GLU A 85 -5.19 -17.15 -26.34
CA GLU A 85 -4.07 -16.32 -26.79
C GLU A 85 -2.81 -17.12 -27.12
N GLY A 86 -2.68 -17.45 -28.41
CA GLY A 86 -1.51 -18.09 -29.03
C GLY A 86 -0.29 -17.17 -29.15
N ALA A 87 0.28 -16.76 -28.02
CA ALA A 87 1.61 -16.17 -27.95
C ALA A 87 2.54 -17.14 -27.21
N ASN A 88 3.74 -17.39 -27.74
CA ASN A 88 4.78 -18.19 -27.07
C ASN A 88 5.05 -17.63 -25.67
N VAL A 89 4.46 -18.25 -24.64
CA VAL A 89 4.68 -17.86 -23.26
C VAL A 89 5.98 -18.52 -22.79
N ASP A 90 6.94 -17.70 -22.35
CA ASP A 90 8.20 -18.12 -21.75
C ASP A 90 7.99 -19.23 -20.70
N LEU A 91 8.91 -20.18 -20.59
CA LEU A 91 8.89 -21.30 -19.63
C LEU A 91 8.78 -20.88 -18.15
N ASP A 92 9.04 -19.62 -17.80
CA ASP A 92 8.84 -19.07 -16.44
C ASP A 92 7.37 -18.65 -16.17
N SER A 93 6.51 -18.69 -17.19
CA SER A 93 5.08 -18.35 -17.16
C SER A 93 4.19 -19.51 -16.69
N GLN A 94 4.77 -20.71 -16.49
CA GLN A 94 4.11 -21.86 -15.87
C GLN A 94 4.20 -21.85 -14.33
N ARG A 95 4.62 -20.75 -13.70
CA ARG A 95 4.58 -20.66 -12.24
C ARG A 95 3.14 -20.64 -11.77
N LYS A 96 2.71 -21.75 -11.17
CA LYS A 96 1.51 -21.85 -10.33
C LYS A 96 1.35 -20.58 -9.52
N ARG A 97 0.34 -19.77 -9.83
CA ARG A 97 0.10 -18.52 -9.09
C ARG A 97 -0.64 -18.89 -7.82
N LYS A 98 0.01 -18.70 -6.67
CA LYS A 98 -0.62 -18.84 -5.36
C LYS A 98 -1.42 -17.58 -5.06
N CYS A 99 -2.74 -17.71 -5.10
CA CYS A 99 -3.68 -16.69 -4.68
C CYS A 99 -4.06 -16.92 -3.22
N VAL A 100 -4.33 -15.85 -2.49
CA VAL A 100 -4.67 -15.93 -1.07
C VAL A 100 -6.02 -15.26 -0.82
N VAL A 101 -6.92 -16.01 -0.21
CA VAL A 101 -8.19 -15.49 0.29
C VAL A 101 -7.97 -15.02 1.72
N LEU A 102 -8.05 -13.72 1.92
CA LEU A 102 -7.95 -13.09 3.23
C LEU A 102 -9.33 -12.75 3.74
N LYS A 103 -9.54 -12.93 5.04
CA LYS A 103 -10.69 -12.34 5.71
C LYS A 103 -10.21 -11.37 6.76
N THR A 104 -10.59 -10.12 6.59
CA THR A 104 -10.15 -9.04 7.46
C THR A 104 -10.83 -9.14 8.81
N SER A 105 -10.26 -8.48 9.81
CA SER A 105 -10.93 -8.25 11.11
C SER A 105 -12.26 -7.50 10.95
N THR A 106 -12.44 -6.77 9.84
CA THR A 106 -13.70 -6.13 9.43
C THR A 106 -14.67 -7.07 8.70
N ARG A 107 -14.44 -8.39 8.74
CA ARG A 107 -15.25 -9.45 8.11
C ARG A 107 -15.42 -9.31 6.59
N LYS A 108 -14.59 -8.52 5.91
CA LYS A 108 -14.52 -8.49 4.46
C LYS A 108 -13.66 -9.66 3.99
N THR A 109 -14.11 -10.35 2.95
CA THR A 109 -13.27 -11.33 2.25
C THR A 109 -12.60 -10.61 1.08
N ILE A 110 -11.28 -10.58 1.08
CA ILE A 110 -10.47 -9.96 0.03
C ILE A 110 -9.70 -11.08 -0.68
N PHE A 111 -9.86 -11.17 -1.99
CA PHE A 111 -9.06 -12.07 -2.83
C PHE A 111 -7.79 -11.35 -3.28
N LEU A 112 -6.62 -11.84 -2.87
CA LEU A 112 -5.33 -11.34 -3.35
C LEU A 112 -4.82 -12.29 -4.45
N PRO A 113 -4.82 -11.85 -5.72
CA PRO A 113 -4.29 -12.65 -6.83
C PRO A 113 -2.76 -12.77 -6.79
N PHE A 114 -2.06 -11.91 -6.04
CA PHE A 114 -0.61 -11.90 -5.94
C PHE A 114 -0.12 -11.57 -4.53
N VAL A 115 0.75 -12.41 -3.98
CA VAL A 115 1.46 -12.17 -2.71
C VAL A 115 2.89 -11.75 -3.03
N ALA A 116 3.20 -10.47 -2.82
CA ALA A 116 4.47 -9.90 -3.25
C ALA A 116 5.58 -9.90 -2.20
N LEU A 117 5.22 -9.71 -0.92
CA LEU A 117 6.17 -9.36 0.14
C LEU A 117 6.54 -10.52 1.06
N VAL A 118 5.72 -11.57 1.06
CA VAL A 118 5.88 -12.77 1.89
C VAL A 118 5.89 -13.97 0.96
N ASP A 119 6.83 -14.89 1.16
CA ASP A 119 6.89 -16.11 0.37
C ASP A 119 5.62 -16.93 0.59
N PRO A 120 4.95 -17.39 -0.48
CA PRO A 120 3.67 -18.07 -0.36
C PRO A 120 3.79 -19.46 0.28
N ASP A 121 4.99 -20.06 0.31
CA ASP A 121 5.26 -21.33 1.00
C ASP A 121 5.31 -21.20 2.53
N LYS A 122 5.49 -19.97 3.04
CA LYS A 122 5.50 -19.69 4.48
C LYS A 122 4.11 -19.43 5.04
N LEU A 123 3.13 -19.21 4.17
CA LEU A 123 1.77 -18.90 4.56
C LEU A 123 0.96 -20.18 4.79
N LYS A 124 0.20 -20.20 5.88
CA LYS A 124 -0.75 -21.28 6.19
C LYS A 124 -2.15 -20.71 6.41
N PRO A 125 -3.20 -21.47 6.07
CA PRO A 125 -4.56 -21.14 6.48
C PRO A 125 -4.61 -20.95 8.01
N GLY A 126 -5.19 -19.83 8.45
CA GLY A 126 -5.25 -19.42 9.85
C GLY A 126 -4.16 -18.43 10.29
N ASP A 127 -3.14 -18.17 9.46
CA ASP A 127 -2.11 -17.19 9.80
C ASP A 127 -2.67 -15.76 9.79
N LEU A 128 -2.16 -14.95 10.73
CA LEU A 128 -2.52 -13.55 10.89
C LEU A 128 -1.56 -12.67 10.07
N VAL A 129 -2.10 -11.91 9.11
CA VAL A 129 -1.32 -11.06 8.20
C VAL A 129 -1.83 -9.61 8.23
N GLY A 130 -0.92 -8.66 8.05
CA GLY A 130 -1.28 -7.25 7.88
C GLY A 130 -1.73 -6.96 6.45
N ALA A 131 -3.02 -6.71 6.24
CA ALA A 131 -3.59 -6.19 5.01
C ALA A 131 -3.71 -4.66 5.11
N MET A 132 -3.16 -3.91 4.16
CA MET A 132 -3.33 -2.47 4.14
C MET A 132 -4.66 -2.15 3.43
N GLU A 133 -5.67 -1.67 4.17
CA GLU A 133 -6.75 -0.87 3.55
C GLU A 133 -6.56 0.58 4.01
N VAL A 134 -5.91 1.37 3.17
CA VAL A 134 -5.99 2.83 3.21
C VAL A 134 -6.40 3.23 1.81
N ASP A 135 -7.65 3.67 1.64
CA ASP A 135 -8.03 4.41 0.44
C ASP A 135 -7.32 5.76 0.54
N GLU A 136 -6.07 5.81 0.06
CA GLU A 136 -5.21 6.95 0.29
C GLU A 136 -5.77 8.21 -0.37
N LYS A 137 -6.54 8.09 -1.47
CA LYS A 137 -7.13 9.22 -2.20
C LYS A 137 -8.39 8.81 -2.98
N PRO A 138 -9.57 9.34 -2.66
CA PRO A 138 -10.70 9.30 -3.59
C PRO A 138 -10.35 10.10 -4.85
N THR A 139 -10.76 9.63 -6.03
CA THR A 139 -10.51 10.29 -7.34
C THR A 139 -11.77 10.98 -7.88
N GLU A 140 -12.81 11.12 -7.06
CA GLU A 140 -14.09 11.70 -7.45
C GLU A 140 -13.99 13.23 -7.56
N ASP A 141 -14.61 13.83 -8.58
CA ASP A 141 -14.63 15.27 -8.81
C ASP A 141 -16.02 15.87 -8.55
N TYR A 142 -16.12 17.17 -8.27
CA TYR A 142 -17.42 17.84 -8.10
C TYR A 142 -18.28 17.87 -9.37
N ASN A 143 -17.66 17.69 -10.53
CA ASN A 143 -18.37 17.61 -11.81
C ASN A 143 -19.34 16.42 -11.86
N ASP A 144 -19.10 15.39 -11.04
CA ASP A 144 -19.95 14.21 -10.94
C ASP A 144 -21.20 14.43 -10.06
N ILE A 145 -21.31 15.60 -9.40
CA ILE A 145 -22.41 15.94 -8.49
C ILE A 145 -23.31 17.00 -9.14
N GLY A 146 -24.47 16.56 -9.66
CA GLY A 146 -25.45 17.47 -10.27
C GLY A 146 -26.39 18.15 -9.26
N GLY A 147 -26.67 19.44 -9.46
CA GLY A 147 -27.82 20.14 -8.87
C GLY A 147 -27.69 20.58 -7.40
N LEU A 148 -26.53 20.40 -6.77
CA LEU A 148 -26.28 20.72 -5.35
C LEU A 148 -25.19 21.79 -5.16
N GLU A 149 -25.03 22.71 -6.13
CA GLU A 149 -23.95 23.71 -6.16
C GLU A 149 -23.88 24.56 -4.89
N LYS A 150 -25.03 24.99 -4.36
CA LYS A 150 -25.09 25.81 -3.15
C LYS A 150 -24.55 25.03 -1.93
N GLN A 151 -24.96 23.78 -1.77
CA GLN A 151 -24.52 22.92 -0.68
C GLN A 151 -23.04 22.59 -0.81
N ILE A 152 -22.57 22.35 -2.04
CA ILE A 152 -21.15 22.13 -2.35
C ILE A 152 -20.32 23.33 -1.92
N GLN A 153 -20.77 24.55 -2.25
CA GLN A 153 -20.08 25.76 -1.86
C GLN A 153 -20.02 25.91 -0.33
N GLU A 154 -21.15 25.78 0.36
CA GLU A 154 -21.20 25.89 1.84
C GLU A 154 -20.30 24.84 2.53
N PHE A 155 -20.30 23.61 2.01
CA PHE A 155 -19.48 22.51 2.53
C PHE A 155 -17.98 22.73 2.27
N ALA A 156 -17.62 23.12 1.05
CA ALA A 156 -16.24 23.42 0.68
C ALA A 156 -15.72 24.62 1.47
N GLU A 157 -16.50 25.68 1.64
CA GLU A 157 -16.10 26.82 2.47
C GLU A 157 -15.85 26.41 3.92
N ALA A 158 -16.72 25.56 4.49
CA ALA A 158 -16.57 25.10 5.87
C ALA A 158 -15.31 24.25 6.10
N ILE A 159 -14.85 23.47 5.12
CA ILE A 159 -13.71 22.54 5.27
C ILE A 159 -12.42 23.11 4.68
N VAL A 160 -12.46 23.64 3.46
CA VAL A 160 -11.29 24.12 2.72
C VAL A 160 -10.73 25.40 3.34
N VAL A 161 -11.59 26.38 3.67
CA VAL A 161 -11.13 27.70 4.15
C VAL A 161 -10.33 27.60 5.46
N PRO A 162 -10.73 26.79 6.46
CA PRO A 162 -9.91 26.57 7.65
C PRO A 162 -8.55 25.92 7.39
N ILE A 163 -8.45 25.08 6.36
CA ILE A 163 -7.20 24.37 6.01
C ILE A 163 -6.24 25.35 5.31
N THR A 164 -6.75 26.10 4.32
CA THR A 164 -5.94 26.99 3.47
C THR A 164 -5.61 28.32 4.15
N HIS A 165 -6.48 28.85 5.01
CA HIS A 165 -6.37 30.22 5.56
C HIS A 165 -6.40 30.27 7.10
N LYS A 166 -5.60 29.44 7.77
CA LYS A 166 -5.50 29.40 9.25
C LYS A 166 -5.21 30.76 9.90
N GLU A 167 -4.38 31.59 9.26
CA GLU A 167 -4.02 32.92 9.77
C GLU A 167 -5.21 33.88 9.89
N ARG A 168 -6.20 33.78 8.97
CA ARG A 168 -7.39 34.64 9.02
C ARG A 168 -8.20 34.36 10.29
N PHE A 169 -8.38 33.09 10.64
CA PHE A 169 -9.08 32.69 11.88
C PHE A 169 -8.34 33.16 13.14
N GLN A 170 -7.00 33.09 13.14
CA GLN A 170 -6.19 33.55 14.26
C GLN A 170 -6.29 35.08 14.47
N LYS A 171 -6.27 35.86 13.39
CA LYS A 171 -6.39 37.33 13.45
C LYS A 171 -7.78 37.79 13.92
N LEU A 172 -8.83 37.10 13.49
CA LEU A 172 -10.21 37.39 13.88
C LEU A 172 -10.55 36.84 15.28
N GLY A 173 -9.71 35.99 15.87
CA GLY A 173 -9.98 35.36 17.18
C GLY A 173 -11.16 34.39 17.17
N VAL A 174 -11.64 33.99 15.99
CA VAL A 174 -12.78 33.08 15.82
C VAL A 174 -12.30 31.64 15.68
N ARG A 175 -13.00 30.70 16.31
CA ARG A 175 -12.67 29.27 16.22
C ARG A 175 -13.22 28.71 14.90
N PRO A 176 -12.44 27.92 14.15
CA PRO A 176 -12.94 27.28 12.93
C PRO A 176 -14.03 26.25 13.28
N PRO A 177 -14.93 25.96 12.33
CA PRO A 177 -15.91 24.89 12.49
C PRO A 177 -15.19 23.55 12.73
N LYS A 178 -15.70 22.76 13.69
CA LYS A 178 -15.08 21.47 14.06
C LYS A 178 -15.51 20.31 13.16
N GLY A 179 -16.61 20.45 12.44
CA GLY A 179 -17.18 19.42 11.59
C GLY A 179 -18.46 19.91 10.93
N VAL A 180 -18.90 19.18 9.92
CA VAL A 180 -20.13 19.47 9.17
C VAL A 180 -21.04 18.25 9.26
N LEU A 181 -22.34 18.48 9.41
CA LEU A 181 -23.35 17.44 9.41
C LEU A 181 -24.14 17.53 8.10
N LEU A 182 -24.10 16.46 7.31
CA LEU A 182 -24.90 16.32 6.10
C LEU A 182 -26.13 15.47 6.41
N TYR A 183 -27.32 16.00 6.17
CA TYR A 183 -28.58 15.29 6.41
C TYR A 183 -29.50 15.32 5.17
N GLY A 184 -30.56 14.52 5.20
CA GLY A 184 -31.58 14.45 4.15
C GLY A 184 -31.77 13.04 3.60
N PRO A 185 -32.64 12.86 2.59
CA PRO A 185 -32.98 11.56 2.04
C PRO A 185 -31.75 10.77 1.55
N PRO A 186 -31.80 9.42 1.56
CA PRO A 186 -30.78 8.60 0.91
C PRO A 186 -30.78 8.86 -0.60
N GLY A 187 -29.63 8.70 -1.25
CA GLY A 187 -29.50 8.87 -2.70
C GLY A 187 -29.19 10.30 -3.18
N THR A 188 -29.08 11.29 -2.29
CA THR A 188 -28.70 12.68 -2.66
C THR A 188 -27.19 12.90 -2.76
N GLY A 189 -26.37 11.85 -2.89
CA GLY A 189 -24.92 11.98 -3.09
C GLY A 189 -24.10 12.49 -1.91
N LYS A 190 -24.56 12.42 -0.65
CA LYS A 190 -23.82 12.93 0.54
C LYS A 190 -22.43 12.30 0.69
N THR A 191 -22.33 10.98 0.50
CA THR A 191 -21.08 10.23 0.55
C THR A 191 -20.13 10.63 -0.58
N LEU A 192 -20.68 10.85 -1.79
CA LEU A 192 -19.93 11.24 -2.99
C LEU A 192 -19.38 12.65 -2.85
N MET A 193 -20.18 13.57 -2.30
CA MET A 193 -19.77 14.93 -1.95
C MET A 193 -18.61 14.97 -0.94
N ALA A 194 -18.64 14.13 0.11
CA ALA A 194 -17.57 14.06 1.10
C ALA A 194 -16.25 13.54 0.49
N ARG A 195 -16.34 12.57 -0.41
CA ARG A 195 -15.19 12.01 -1.13
C ARG A 195 -14.60 12.98 -2.14
N ALA A 196 -15.43 13.65 -2.94
CA ALA A 196 -14.98 14.68 -3.88
C ALA A 196 -14.27 15.84 -3.16
N CYS A 197 -14.75 16.22 -1.98
CA CYS A 197 -14.08 17.24 -1.17
C CYS A 197 -12.70 16.78 -0.69
N ALA A 198 -12.56 15.54 -0.22
CA ALA A 198 -11.28 14.99 0.19
C ALA A 198 -10.28 14.88 -0.97
N ALA A 199 -10.77 14.56 -2.17
CA ALA A 199 -9.97 14.56 -3.40
C ALA A 199 -9.42 15.96 -3.71
N GLN A 200 -10.28 16.99 -3.67
CA GLN A 200 -9.91 18.38 -4.00
C GLN A 200 -8.82 18.94 -3.08
N ILE A 201 -8.89 18.66 -1.77
CA ILE A 201 -7.87 19.10 -0.82
C ILE A 201 -6.67 18.15 -0.72
N ASN A 202 -6.67 17.06 -1.50
CA ASN A 202 -5.65 16.01 -1.48
C ASN A 202 -5.38 15.50 -0.04
N ALA A 203 -6.45 15.34 0.75
CA ALA A 203 -6.39 14.90 2.13
C ALA A 203 -6.75 13.42 2.24
N THR A 204 -6.22 12.76 3.27
CA THR A 204 -6.57 11.36 3.55
C THR A 204 -8.04 11.25 3.94
N PHE A 205 -8.80 10.40 3.25
CA PHE A 205 -10.21 10.15 3.53
C PHE A 205 -10.38 8.91 4.39
N LEU A 206 -10.82 9.09 5.65
CA LEU A 206 -11.10 8.00 6.57
C LEU A 206 -12.60 7.76 6.65
N LYS A 207 -13.11 6.73 5.97
CA LYS A 207 -14.51 6.32 6.06
C LYS A 207 -14.73 5.41 7.29
N LEU A 208 -15.61 5.82 8.18
CA LEU A 208 -16.15 5.02 9.28
C LEU A 208 -17.64 4.78 9.02
N ALA A 209 -18.07 3.53 8.96
CA ALA A 209 -19.49 3.22 8.86
C ALA A 209 -20.09 3.02 10.27
N GLY A 210 -21.23 3.65 10.55
CA GLY A 210 -21.95 3.54 11.82
C GLY A 210 -22.12 2.10 12.31
N PRO A 211 -22.58 1.14 11.49
CA PRO A 211 -22.70 -0.26 11.89
C PRO A 211 -21.40 -0.93 12.32
N GLN A 212 -20.24 -0.48 11.80
CA GLN A 212 -18.93 -0.99 12.22
C GLN A 212 -18.59 -0.53 13.65
N LEU A 213 -19.14 0.60 14.09
CA LEU A 213 -18.95 1.18 15.41
C LEU A 213 -19.94 0.61 16.45
N VAL A 214 -21.00 -0.11 16.04
CA VAL A 214 -22.05 -0.69 16.92
C VAL A 214 -21.76 -2.17 17.26
N GLN A 215 -20.49 -2.55 17.45
CA GLN A 215 -20.17 -3.92 17.90
C GLN A 215 -20.70 -4.20 19.33
N LYS A 216 -21.11 -5.46 19.56
CA LYS A 216 -21.72 -5.93 20.84
C LYS A 216 -20.78 -5.84 22.06
N PHE A 217 -19.48 -5.67 21.87
CA PHE A 217 -18.50 -5.60 22.95
C PHE A 217 -18.34 -4.16 23.44
N ILE A 218 -18.64 -3.95 24.73
CA ILE A 218 -18.79 -2.62 25.36
C ILE A 218 -17.45 -1.84 25.46
N GLY A 219 -16.29 -2.51 25.29
CA GLY A 219 -14.96 -1.88 25.34
C GLY A 219 -14.32 -1.54 23.98
N ASP A 220 -14.51 -2.39 22.96
CA ASP A 220 -13.78 -2.26 21.70
C ASP A 220 -14.23 -1.05 20.85
N ARG A 221 -15.47 -0.59 21.05
CA ARG A 221 -16.03 0.57 20.34
C ARG A 221 -15.25 1.85 20.61
N ALA A 222 -14.92 2.12 21.88
CA ALA A 222 -14.22 3.34 22.27
C ALA A 222 -12.75 3.32 21.83
N ASN A 223 -12.12 2.15 21.83
CA ASN A 223 -10.74 1.98 21.38
C ASN A 223 -10.64 2.22 19.87
N LEU A 224 -11.53 1.62 19.07
CA LEU A 224 -11.54 1.81 17.62
C LEU A 224 -11.71 3.29 17.21
N VAL A 225 -12.59 4.02 17.89
CA VAL A 225 -12.78 5.46 17.65
C VAL A 225 -11.51 6.24 18.02
N ARG A 226 -10.90 5.95 19.18
CA ARG A 226 -9.64 6.59 19.60
C ARG A 226 -8.51 6.33 18.61
N ASP A 227 -8.39 5.10 18.14
CA ASP A 227 -7.37 4.70 17.17
C ASP A 227 -7.59 5.39 15.82
N ALA A 228 -8.84 5.51 15.36
CA ALA A 228 -9.19 6.26 14.16
C ALA A 228 -8.82 7.75 14.25
N PHE A 229 -9.07 8.39 15.41
CA PHE A 229 -8.66 9.78 15.63
C PHE A 229 -7.14 9.94 15.76
N GLN A 230 -6.45 8.99 16.38
CA GLN A 230 -5.00 8.97 16.47
C GLN A 230 -4.37 8.86 15.07
N LEU A 231 -4.92 7.96 14.24
CA LEU A 231 -4.53 7.82 12.84
C LEU A 231 -4.76 9.10 12.04
N ALA A 232 -5.92 9.74 12.18
CA ALA A 232 -6.22 10.98 11.48
C ALA A 232 -5.25 12.12 11.87
N LYS A 233 -4.76 12.12 13.12
CA LYS A 233 -3.76 13.08 13.61
C LYS A 233 -2.39 12.86 12.99
N GLU A 234 -1.99 11.60 12.82
CA GLU A 234 -0.73 11.22 12.17
C GLU A 234 -0.77 11.52 10.66
N LYS A 235 -1.91 11.30 10.01
CA LYS A 235 -2.13 11.53 8.57
C LYS A 235 -2.69 12.92 8.23
N SER A 236 -2.42 13.93 9.06
CA SER A 236 -2.89 15.30 8.79
C SER A 236 -2.26 15.86 7.50
N PRO A 237 -3.05 16.40 6.54
CA PRO A 237 -4.48 16.69 6.59
C PRO A 237 -5.36 15.47 6.29
N CYS A 238 -6.38 15.23 7.14
CA CYS A 238 -7.29 14.10 7.05
C CYS A 238 -8.75 14.53 7.28
N ILE A 239 -9.68 13.94 6.53
CA ILE A 239 -11.13 14.05 6.74
C ILE A 239 -11.64 12.71 7.25
N ILE A 240 -12.32 12.74 8.39
CA ILE A 240 -13.06 11.58 8.92
C ILE A 240 -14.52 11.71 8.50
N PHE A 241 -15.02 10.74 7.75
CA PHE A 241 -16.41 10.66 7.33
C PHE A 241 -17.12 9.54 8.10
N ILE A 242 -18.19 9.90 8.82
CA ILE A 242 -19.01 8.94 9.57
C ILE A 242 -20.33 8.78 8.82
N ASP A 243 -20.54 7.58 8.28
CA ASP A 243 -21.77 7.19 7.59
C ASP A 243 -22.78 6.60 8.60
N GLU A 244 -24.08 6.72 8.36
CA GLU A 244 -25.14 6.09 9.17
C GLU A 244 -25.03 6.36 10.70
N ILE A 245 -24.96 7.65 11.07
CA ILE A 245 -24.88 8.05 12.49
C ILE A 245 -26.14 7.71 13.29
N ASP A 246 -27.27 7.54 12.62
CA ASP A 246 -28.55 7.10 13.18
C ASP A 246 -28.45 5.72 13.86
N ALA A 247 -27.53 4.85 13.41
CA ALA A 247 -27.25 3.57 14.06
C ALA A 247 -26.76 3.72 15.52
N PHE A 248 -26.21 4.87 15.90
CA PHE A 248 -25.79 5.11 17.28
C PHE A 248 -26.97 5.27 18.25
N GLU A 249 -28.08 5.86 17.78
CA GLU A 249 -29.18 6.30 18.63
C GLU A 249 -30.00 5.13 19.19
N THR A 250 -30.12 4.04 18.43
CA THR A 250 -30.83 2.82 18.85
C THR A 250 -30.15 2.12 20.03
N SER A 251 -28.83 2.27 20.18
CA SER A 251 -28.06 1.57 21.23
C SER A 251 -28.16 2.21 22.62
N LEU A 252 -28.63 3.45 22.72
CA LEU A 252 -28.84 4.15 24.00
C LEU A 252 -30.23 3.89 24.61
N HIS A 253 -31.20 3.44 23.82
CA HIS A 253 -32.61 3.30 24.25
C HIS A 253 -33.03 1.89 24.71
N CYS A 254 -32.14 0.89 24.74
CA CYS A 254 -32.53 -0.48 25.09
C CYS A 254 -32.33 -0.89 26.56
N ASN A 255 -32.05 0.04 27.48
CA ASN A 255 -31.97 -0.28 28.92
C ASN A 255 -33.07 0.44 29.73
N GLY A 256 -34.25 -0.17 29.76
CA GLY A 256 -35.37 0.12 30.67
C GLY A 256 -36.22 -1.16 30.86
N PRO A 257 -36.71 -1.45 32.07
CA PRO A 257 -36.83 -2.82 32.58
C PRO A 257 -38.09 -3.53 32.10
N MET A 258 -37.97 -4.81 31.78
CA MET A 258 -39.09 -5.74 31.67
C MET A 258 -38.73 -7.00 32.45
N ALA A 259 -39.12 -7.00 33.72
CA ALA A 259 -39.25 -8.19 34.55
C ALA A 259 -40.40 -7.91 35.53
N GLU A 260 -41.62 -8.25 35.11
CA GLU A 260 -42.70 -8.72 35.99
C GLU A 260 -42.58 -10.24 36.14
#